data_AF-A0A7S3Y8G2-F1
#
_entry.id   AF-A0A7S3Y8G2-F1
#
_cell.length_a   1.000
_cell.length_b   1.000
_cell.length_c   1.000
_cell.angle_alpha   90.00
_cell.angle_beta   90.00
_cell.angle_gamma   90.00
#
_symmetry.space_group_name_H-M   'P 1'
#
loop_
_entity.id
_entity.type
_entity.pdbx_description
1 polymer ?
#
loop_
_entity_poly.entity_id
_entity_poly.type
_entity_poly.pdbx_seq_one_letter_code
_entity_poly.pdbx_strand_id
1 'polypeptide(L)'
;TIKIWDLTKAGSLLCTLSNHQKAVTCMCMTHDKRAPRLLAGSLDQSVKVYDLSRFAVTHTMRFSSPVMSIGISGDVEYPTLAVGMLDGHTAIRKRSPTSIEEKGGGLLTKLPPPRAGSKR
;
A
#
# COMPACT_ATOMS: atom_id res chain seq x y z
N THR A 1 -4.36 17.64 -6.72
CA THR A 1 -3.95 16.96 -7.97
C THR A 1 -2.49 16.58 -7.87
N ILE A 2 -2.08 15.45 -8.44
CA ILE A 2 -0.69 14.99 -8.47
C ILE A 2 -0.27 14.91 -9.94
N LYS A 3 0.92 15.39 -10.29
CA LYS A 3 1.45 15.35 -11.65
C LYS A 3 2.73 14.54 -11.68
N ILE A 4 2.87 13.68 -12.69
CA ILE A 4 4.02 12.82 -12.90
C ILE A 4 4.72 13.29 -14.16
N TRP A 5 6.03 13.50 -14.06
CA TRP A 5 6.84 14.11 -15.10
C TRP A 5 8.00 13.17 -15.45
N ASP A 6 8.29 13.03 -16.74
CA ASP A 6 9.49 12.34 -17.23
C ASP A 6 10.63 13.34 -17.35
N LEU A 7 11.58 13.27 -16.40
CA LEU A 7 12.76 14.14 -16.41
C LEU A 7 13.74 13.77 -17.53
N THR A 8 13.71 12.53 -18.05
CA THR A 8 14.59 12.10 -19.15
C THR A 8 14.17 12.68 -20.49
N LYS A 9 12.85 12.96 -20.65
CA LYS A 9 12.27 13.58 -21.84
C LYS A 9 11.96 15.05 -21.60
N ALA A 10 12.98 15.81 -21.20
CA ALA A 10 12.90 17.27 -21.02
C ALA A 10 11.76 17.75 -20.07
N GLY A 11 11.38 16.93 -19.08
CA GLY A 11 10.30 17.27 -18.16
C GLY A 11 8.92 17.16 -18.80
N SER A 12 8.71 16.25 -19.75
CA SER A 12 7.38 16.01 -20.32
C SER A 12 6.39 15.51 -19.26
N LEU A 13 5.15 15.99 -19.28
CA LEU A 13 4.11 15.54 -18.38
C LEU A 13 3.62 14.15 -18.81
N LEU A 14 3.86 13.12 -17.99
CA LEU A 14 3.41 11.76 -18.25
C LEU A 14 1.95 11.57 -17.87
N CYS A 15 1.55 12.05 -16.69
CA CYS A 15 0.22 11.81 -16.16
C CYS A 15 -0.21 12.89 -15.16
N THR A 16 -1.52 13.16 -15.09
CA THR A 16 -2.14 13.96 -14.04
C THR A 16 -3.20 13.14 -13.31
N LEU A 17 -3.01 12.96 -12.00
CA LEU A 17 -3.88 12.21 -11.11
C LEU A 17 -4.74 13.18 -10.28
N SER A 18 -6.04 13.20 -10.54
CA SER A 18 -7.01 14.12 -9.93
C SER A 18 -8.00 13.44 -8.97
N ASN A 19 -7.66 12.27 -8.43
CA ASN A 19 -8.60 11.48 -7.63
C ASN A 19 -8.87 12.02 -6.21
N HIS A 20 -8.07 12.97 -5.71
CA HIS A 20 -8.28 13.58 -4.40
C HIS A 20 -9.26 14.74 -4.49
N GLN A 21 -10.17 14.82 -3.50
CA GLN A 21 -11.21 15.85 -3.45
C GLN A 21 -10.71 17.15 -2.79
N LYS A 22 -9.64 17.06 -2.00
CA LYS A 22 -9.01 18.20 -1.31
C LYS A 22 -7.50 18.21 -1.57
N ALA A 23 -6.81 19.17 -0.94
CA ALA A 23 -5.37 19.32 -1.05
C ALA A 23 -4.64 18.06 -0.56
N VAL A 24 -3.67 17.61 -1.36
CA VAL A 24 -2.71 16.56 -0.99
C VAL A 24 -1.67 17.22 -0.09
N THR A 25 -1.49 16.69 1.10
CA THR A 25 -0.64 17.27 2.16
C THR A 25 0.72 16.58 2.24
N CYS A 26 0.77 15.29 1.91
CA CYS A 26 1.97 14.49 2.02
C CYS A 26 1.97 13.35 0.98
N MET A 27 3.16 12.89 0.61
CA MET A 27 3.36 11.78 -0.31
C MET A 27 4.56 10.94 0.13
N CYS A 28 4.51 9.64 -0.12
CA CYS A 28 5.58 8.70 0.21
C CYS A 28 5.61 7.56 -0.82
N MET A 29 6.79 7.05 -1.17
CA MET A 29 6.91 5.89 -2.05
C MET A 29 7.24 4.63 -1.24
N THR A 30 6.75 3.49 -1.71
CA THR A 30 7.16 2.18 -1.18
C THR A 30 8.57 1.82 -1.64
N HIS A 31 9.29 1.06 -0.82
CA HIS A 31 10.64 0.56 -1.15
C HIS A 31 10.66 -0.70 -2.03
N ASP A 32 9.49 -1.20 -2.45
CA ASP A 32 9.40 -2.34 -3.36
C ASP A 32 9.93 -1.96 -4.76
N LYS A 33 11.09 -2.52 -5.13
CA LYS A 33 11.73 -2.30 -6.42
C LYS A 33 10.98 -2.93 -7.58
N ARG A 34 10.19 -3.98 -7.33
CA ARG A 34 9.49 -4.74 -8.37
C ARG A 34 8.15 -4.12 -8.71
N ALA A 35 7.45 -3.57 -7.72
CA ALA A 35 6.16 -2.91 -7.88
C ALA A 35 6.10 -1.60 -7.07
N PRO A 36 6.73 -0.51 -7.56
CA PRO A 36 6.76 0.74 -6.84
C PRO A 36 5.36 1.37 -6.77
N ARG A 37 4.94 1.73 -5.57
CA ARG A 37 3.65 2.39 -5.29
C ARG A 37 3.88 3.75 -4.66
N LEU A 38 3.07 4.71 -5.07
CA LEU A 38 3.02 6.05 -4.48
C LEU A 38 1.82 6.14 -3.55
N LEU A 39 2.06 6.52 -2.31
CA LEU A 39 1.03 6.85 -1.34
C LEU A 39 0.89 8.37 -1.28
N ALA A 40 -0.33 8.86 -1.32
CA ALA A 40 -0.63 10.27 -1.18
C ALA A 40 -1.72 10.47 -0.12
N GLY A 41 -1.42 11.27 0.89
CA GLY A 41 -2.32 11.69 1.95
C GLY A 41 -2.96 13.04 1.64
N SER A 42 -4.21 13.21 2.05
CA SER A 42 -4.99 14.39 1.72
C SER A 42 -5.85 14.87 2.89
N LEU A 43 -6.22 16.15 2.83
CA LEU A 43 -7.21 16.75 3.74
C LEU A 43 -8.62 16.17 3.56
N ASP A 44 -8.85 15.37 2.52
CA ASP A 44 -10.07 14.58 2.34
C ASP A 44 -10.14 13.34 3.25
N GLN A 45 -9.23 13.24 4.22
CA GLN A 45 -9.15 12.15 5.21
C GLN A 45 -8.86 10.80 4.55
N SER A 46 -8.27 10.81 3.34
CA SER A 46 -7.89 9.60 2.63
C SER A 46 -6.40 9.56 2.30
N VAL A 47 -5.87 8.35 2.35
CA VAL A 47 -4.59 7.99 1.73
C VAL A 47 -4.89 7.14 0.51
N LYS A 48 -4.49 7.61 -0.66
CA LYS A 48 -4.62 6.86 -1.92
C LYS A 48 -3.28 6.23 -2.26
N VAL A 49 -3.34 4.98 -2.67
CA VAL A 49 -2.20 4.21 -3.15
C VAL A 49 -2.32 4.10 -4.66
N TYR A 50 -1.32 4.64 -5.35
CA TYR A 50 -1.20 4.66 -6.79
C TYR A 50 -0.16 3.63 -7.23
N ASP A 51 -0.52 2.85 -8.24
CA ASP A 51 0.44 2.05 -9.00
C ASP A 51 1.10 2.94 -10.06
N LEU A 52 2.43 3.06 -10.01
CA LEU A 52 3.18 3.90 -10.93
C LEU A 52 3.34 3.26 -12.32
N SER A 53 3.10 1.96 -12.47
CA SER A 53 3.14 1.31 -13.80
C SER A 53 1.89 1.62 -14.63
N ARG A 54 0.74 1.73 -13.98
CA ARG A 54 -0.57 1.96 -14.63
C ARG A 54 -1.13 3.37 -14.39
N PHE A 55 -0.46 4.17 -13.55
CA PHE A 55 -0.93 5.48 -13.10
C PHE A 55 -2.37 5.47 -12.60
N ALA A 56 -2.73 4.45 -11.83
CA ALA A 56 -4.09 4.23 -11.36
C ALA A 56 -4.13 4.02 -9.85
N VAL A 57 -5.21 4.46 -9.21
CA VAL A 57 -5.47 4.19 -7.79
C VAL A 57 -5.76 2.70 -7.62
N THR A 58 -4.88 1.99 -6.90
CA THR A 58 -5.11 0.59 -6.54
C THR A 58 -5.88 0.45 -5.24
N HIS A 59 -5.62 1.36 -4.28
CA HIS A 59 -6.21 1.27 -2.96
C HIS A 59 -6.52 2.65 -2.39
N THR A 60 -7.59 2.75 -1.61
CA THR A 60 -7.93 3.97 -0.87
C THR A 60 -8.16 3.58 0.58
N MET A 61 -7.44 4.23 1.48
CA MET A 61 -7.55 4.06 2.93
C MET A 61 -8.20 5.32 3.49
N ARG A 62 -9.23 5.16 4.33
CA ARG A 62 -9.90 6.28 5.01
C ARG A 62 -9.48 6.34 6.46
N PHE A 63 -9.38 7.57 6.97
CA PHE A 63 -9.03 7.92 8.33
C PHE A 63 -10.12 8.81 8.94
N SER A 64 -10.13 8.96 10.26
CA SER A 64 -11.11 9.77 10.99
C SER A 64 -10.84 11.27 10.92
N SER A 65 -9.62 11.66 10.54
CA SER A 65 -9.15 13.04 10.56
C SER A 65 -8.21 13.31 9.37
N PRO A 66 -8.07 14.58 8.93
CA PRO A 66 -7.19 14.95 7.82
C PRO A 66 -5.78 14.41 8.00
N VAL A 67 -5.24 13.82 6.94
CA VAL A 67 -3.89 13.25 6.96
C VAL A 67 -2.88 14.36 6.78
N MET A 68 -1.89 14.44 7.66
CA MET A 68 -0.85 15.47 7.63
C MET A 68 0.51 14.91 7.27
N SER A 69 0.83 13.68 7.70
CA SER A 69 2.10 13.04 7.42
C SER A 69 1.94 11.53 7.20
N ILE A 70 2.81 10.97 6.37
CA ILE A 70 2.89 9.54 6.09
C ILE A 70 4.37 9.13 6.13
N GLY A 71 4.64 7.97 6.74
CA GLY A 71 5.95 7.32 6.73
C GLY A 71 5.81 5.82 6.47
N ILE A 72 6.76 5.24 5.76
CA ILE A 72 6.82 3.80 5.48
C ILE A 72 8.17 3.29 5.99
N SER A 73 8.14 2.16 6.70
CA SER A 73 9.36 1.43 7.08
C SER A 73 10.02 0.81 5.84
N GLY A 74 11.35 0.89 5.77
CA GLY A 74 12.17 0.33 4.69
C GLY A 74 12.26 -1.19 4.65
N ASP A 75 11.66 -1.88 5.63
CA ASP A 75 11.66 -3.33 5.67
C ASP A 75 10.81 -3.92 4.54
N VAL A 76 11.42 -4.83 3.78
CA VAL A 76 10.82 -5.47 2.60
C VAL A 76 9.82 -6.55 3.03
N GLU A 77 10.04 -7.17 4.20
CA GLU A 77 9.25 -8.31 4.66
C GLU A 77 7.98 -7.86 5.41
N TYR A 78 8.09 -6.82 6.23
CA TYR A 78 6.97 -6.26 7.02
C TYR A 78 6.85 -4.75 6.88
N PRO A 79 6.38 -4.25 5.72
CA PRO A 79 6.21 -2.82 5.52
C PRO A 79 5.18 -2.27 6.51
N THR A 80 5.68 -1.43 7.41
CA THR A 80 4.87 -0.72 8.40
C THR A 80 4.60 0.68 7.91
N LEU A 81 3.32 1.03 7.80
CA LEU A 81 2.84 2.36 7.43
C LEU A 81 2.48 3.11 8.71
N ALA A 82 3.05 4.29 8.90
CA ALA A 82 2.65 5.25 9.93
C ALA A 82 1.96 6.44 9.24
N VAL A 83 0.84 6.88 9.80
CA VAL A 83 0.06 8.03 9.30
C VAL A 83 -0.25 8.94 10.47
N GLY A 84 0.19 10.20 10.39
CA GLY A 84 -0.13 11.25 11.34
C GLY A 84 -1.34 12.06 10.89
N MET A 85 -2.32 12.22 11.77
CA MET A 85 -3.55 12.97 11.51
C MET A 85 -3.54 14.32 12.24
N LEU A 86 -4.39 15.24 11.78
CA LEU A 86 -4.50 16.60 12.32
C LEU A 86 -5.00 16.64 13.77
N ASP A 87 -5.76 15.63 14.20
CA ASP A 87 -6.31 15.50 15.56
C ASP A 87 -5.27 15.01 16.59
N GLY A 88 -4.00 14.95 16.21
CA GLY A 88 -2.91 14.45 17.05
C GLY A 88 -2.83 12.93 17.14
N HIS A 89 -3.76 12.19 16.53
CA HIS A 89 -3.72 10.74 16.53
C HIS A 89 -2.81 10.21 15.41
N THR A 90 -2.14 9.09 15.68
CA THR A 90 -1.31 8.39 14.70
C THR A 90 -1.82 6.99 14.48
N ALA A 91 -2.03 6.62 13.21
CA ALA A 91 -2.40 5.27 12.83
C ALA A 91 -1.16 4.52 12.34
N ILE A 92 -0.88 3.36 12.94
CA ILE A 92 0.19 2.45 12.50
C ILE A 92 -0.45 1.19 11.96
N ARG A 93 -0.08 0.79 10.75
CA ARG A 93 -0.57 -0.42 10.08
C ARG A 93 0.60 -1.25 9.59
N LYS A 94 0.65 -2.52 10.02
CA LYS A 94 1.55 -3.52 9.45
C LYS A 94 0.85 -4.22 8.30
N ARG A 95 1.53 -4.35 7.15
CA ARG A 95 1.09 -5.27 6.10
C ARG A 95 1.78 -6.61 6.31
N SER A 96 1.00 -7.70 6.34
CA SER A 96 1.57 -9.03 6.19
C SER A 96 2.12 -9.16 4.76
N PRO A 97 3.30 -9.79 4.57
CA PRO A 97 3.78 -10.11 3.24
C PRO A 97 2.70 -10.98 2.57
N THR A 98 2.35 -10.61 1.34
CA THR A 98 1.43 -11.41 0.55
C THR A 98 2.23 -12.65 0.13
N SER A 99 1.97 -13.79 0.77
CA SER A 99 2.47 -15.07 0.27
C SER A 99 1.92 -15.25 -1.14
N ILE A 100 2.80 -15.18 -2.13
CA ILE A 100 2.47 -15.56 -3.49
C ILE A 100 2.27 -17.08 -3.40
N GLU A 101 1.02 -17.53 -3.23
CA GLU A 101 0.68 -18.92 -3.53
C GLU A 101 0.93 -19.11 -5.03
N GLU A 102 2.03 -19.79 -5.36
CA GLU A 102 2.17 -20.42 -6.66
C GLU A 102 0.99 -21.39 -6.81
N LYS A 103 -0.01 -21.02 -7.61
CA LYS A 103 -0.91 -22.00 -8.23
C LYS A 103 -0.12 -22.77 -9.29
N GLY A 104 0.86 -23.56 -8.84
CA GLY A 104 1.42 -24.66 -9.59
C GLY A 104 0.43 -25.81 -9.52
N GLY A 105 -0.17 -26.17 -10.65
CA GLY A 105 -0.93 -27.41 -10.76
C GLY A 105 -0.02 -28.60 -10.44
N GLY A 106 -0.47 -29.49 -9.56
CA GLY A 106 0.30 -30.67 -9.18
C GLY A 106 -0.25 -31.36 -7.94
N LEU A 107 -1.19 -32.27 -8.18
CA LEU A 107 -1.73 -33.32 -7.32
C LEU A 107 -0.91 -33.66 -6.05
N LEU A 108 -1.43 -33.38 -4.85
CA LEU A 108 -1.05 -34.10 -3.63
C LEU A 108 -2.28 -34.36 -2.74
N THR A 109 -2.51 -35.64 -2.54
CA THR A 109 -3.64 -36.29 -1.86
C THR A 109 -3.84 -35.80 -0.43
N LYS A 110 -5.09 -35.50 -0.07
CA LYS A 110 -5.52 -35.24 1.31
C LYS A 110 -5.12 -36.42 2.21
N LEU A 111 -4.25 -36.18 3.19
CA LEU A 111 -4.06 -37.08 4.33
C LEU A 111 -5.23 -36.89 5.33
N PRO A 112 -5.86 -37.97 5.82
CA PRO A 112 -6.93 -37.87 6.81
C PRO A 112 -6.40 -37.50 8.21
N PRO A 113 -7.23 -36.92 9.08
CA PRO A 113 -6.81 -36.44 10.40
C PRO A 113 -6.41 -37.60 11.34
N PRO A 114 -5.48 -37.35 12.30
CA PRO A 114 -5.01 -38.38 13.22
C PRO A 114 -6.12 -38.85 14.16
N ARG A 115 -6.31 -40.17 14.25
CA ARG A 115 -7.23 -40.82 15.19
C ARG A 115 -6.73 -40.66 16.64
N ALA A 116 -7.65 -40.30 17.52
CA ALA A 116 -7.47 -40.28 18.97
C ALA A 116 -7.09 -41.68 19.49
N GLY A 117 -5.93 -41.79 20.12
CA GLY A 117 -5.45 -43.00 20.79
C GLY A 117 -5.67 -42.89 22.30
N SER A 118 -6.77 -43.47 22.77
CA SER A 118 -7.00 -43.85 24.17
C SER A 118 -6.23 -45.14 24.49
N LYS A 119 -5.64 -45.22 25.70
CA LYS A 119 -5.40 -46.40 26.57
C LYS A 119 -4.48 -45.90 27.72
N ARG A 120 -4.82 -45.91 29.02
CA ARG A 120 -5.26 -47.00 29.91
C ARG A 120 -4.49 -48.30 29.73
#